data_AF-A0A9E1XP46-F1
#
_entry.id   AF-A0A9E1XP46-F1
#
_cell.length_a   1.000
_cell.length_b   1.000
_cell.length_c   1.000
_cell.angle_alpha   90.00
_cell.angle_beta   90.00
_cell.angle_gamma   90.00
#
_symmetry.space_group_name_H-M   'P 1'
#
loop_
_entity.id
_entity.type
_entity.pdbx_description
1 polymer ?
#
loop_
_entity_poly.entity_id
_entity_poly.type
_entity_poly.pdbx_seq_one_letter_code
_entity_poly.pdbx_strand_id
1 'polypeptide(L)'
;MALTVWILLASFLGVAVELIFGNYGFCVPVFASLAFCLTVAQGGRRAFPVLAVTGALLDLAYARAFPTQLVLVPIVAVVAESWRRHGDCRHPLAQILPGSAVGGISGALLVLLVRLPGSSLGWDILWRNGWIILQSTIGGTILVPCLAPLLDAGGKRLGLPLYAKARNRRKN
;
A
#
# COMPACT_ATOMS: atom_id res chain seq x y z
N MET A 1 -13.17 13.95 -13.08
CA MET A 1 -14.06 12.83 -12.73
C MET A 1 -13.39 11.47 -12.95
N ALA A 2 -12.90 11.16 -14.15
CA ALA A 2 -12.28 9.86 -14.48
C ALA A 2 -11.14 9.43 -13.52
N LEU A 3 -10.28 10.37 -13.10
CA LEU A 3 -9.20 10.09 -12.14
C LEU A 3 -9.72 9.59 -10.78
N THR A 4 -10.71 10.29 -10.20
CA THR A 4 -11.26 9.93 -8.89
C THR A 4 -11.95 8.58 -8.94
N VAL A 5 -12.71 8.32 -10.00
CA VAL A 5 -13.38 7.03 -10.24
C VAL A 5 -12.33 5.91 -10.36
N TRP A 6 -11.24 6.16 -11.09
CA TRP A 6 -10.15 5.19 -11.20
C TRP A 6 -9.50 4.87 -9.85
N ILE A 7 -9.16 5.89 -9.05
CA ILE A 7 -8.57 5.70 -7.71
C ILE A 7 -9.54 4.92 -6.83
N LEU A 8 -10.83 5.25 -6.86
CA LEU A 8 -11.87 4.58 -6.07
C LEU A 8 -12.06 3.11 -6.48
N LEU A 9 -12.11 2.82 -7.77
CA LEU A 9 -12.22 1.44 -8.26
C LEU A 9 -10.99 0.61 -7.90
N ALA A 10 -9.79 1.17 -8.12
CA ALA A 10 -8.54 0.50 -7.78
C ALA A 10 -8.41 0.25 -6.27
N SER A 11 -8.78 1.23 -5.43
CA SER A 11 -8.74 1.08 -3.99
C SER A 11 -9.79 0.10 -3.48
N PHE A 12 -11.00 0.10 -4.04
CA PHE A 12 -12.05 -0.88 -3.72
C PHE A 12 -11.62 -2.31 -4.08
N LEU A 13 -11.04 -2.51 -5.27
CA LEU A 13 -10.50 -3.82 -5.66
C LEU A 13 -9.36 -4.24 -4.71
N GLY A 14 -8.49 -3.30 -4.33
CA GLY A 14 -7.44 -3.54 -3.34
C GLY A 14 -7.96 -3.99 -1.99
N VAL A 15 -8.99 -3.31 -1.49
CA VAL A 15 -9.71 -3.68 -0.25
C VAL A 15 -10.31 -5.07 -0.36
N ALA A 16 -11.00 -5.39 -1.46
CA ALA A 16 -11.60 -6.70 -1.65
C ALA A 16 -10.56 -7.82 -1.66
N VAL A 17 -9.44 -7.61 -2.39
CA VAL A 17 -8.34 -8.58 -2.43
C VAL A 17 -7.68 -8.72 -1.06
N GLU A 18 -7.42 -7.62 -0.34
CA GLU A 18 -6.87 -7.67 1.01
C GLU A 18 -7.78 -8.43 1.97
N LEU A 19 -9.11 -8.22 1.90
CA LEU A 19 -10.10 -8.95 2.70
C LEU A 19 -10.08 -10.45 2.43
N ILE A 20 -10.00 -10.86 1.16
CA ILE A 20 -9.92 -12.27 0.78
C ILE A 20 -8.66 -12.90 1.38
N PHE A 21 -7.49 -12.32 1.15
CA PHE A 21 -6.23 -12.87 1.67
C PHE A 21 -6.14 -12.84 3.20
N GLY A 22 -6.60 -11.76 3.83
CA GLY A 22 -6.62 -11.63 5.29
C GLY A 22 -7.52 -12.66 5.96
N ASN A 23 -8.66 -12.99 5.33
CA ASN A 23 -9.54 -14.06 5.82
C ASN A 23 -8.91 -15.46 5.70
N TYR A 24 -8.02 -15.67 4.72
CA TYR A 24 -7.21 -16.90 4.63
C TYR A 24 -5.96 -16.88 5.55
N GLY A 25 -5.79 -15.83 6.36
CA GLY A 25 -4.69 -15.70 7.31
C GLY A 25 -3.38 -15.19 6.70
N PHE A 26 -3.38 -14.75 5.44
CA PHE A 26 -2.21 -14.13 4.82
C PHE A 26 -2.17 -12.63 5.09
N CYS A 27 -1.07 -12.16 5.68
CA CYS A 27 -0.85 -10.74 5.88
C CYS A 27 -0.18 -10.12 4.64
N VAL A 28 -0.96 -9.89 3.59
CA VAL A 28 -0.48 -9.30 2.34
C VAL A 28 -0.89 -7.83 2.25
N PRO A 29 0.05 -6.88 2.10
CA PRO A 29 -0.22 -5.44 2.16
C PRO A 29 -0.74 -4.90 0.81
N VAL A 30 -1.84 -5.46 0.31
CA VAL A 30 -2.38 -5.14 -1.03
C VAL A 30 -2.82 -3.69 -1.11
N PHE A 31 -3.60 -3.23 -0.13
CA PHE A 31 -4.09 -1.87 -0.07
C PHE A 31 -2.95 -0.86 0.07
N ALA A 32 -1.98 -1.12 0.96
CA ALA A 32 -0.82 -0.26 1.15
C ALA A 32 0.05 -0.17 -0.12
N SER A 33 0.23 -1.29 -0.83
CA SER A 33 0.98 -1.34 -2.08
C SER A 33 0.26 -0.56 -3.20
N LEU A 34 -1.07 -0.69 -3.30
CA LEU A 34 -1.89 0.11 -4.22
C LEU A 34 -1.86 1.61 -3.87
N ALA A 35 -1.99 1.95 -2.59
CA ALA A 35 -1.93 3.32 -2.09
C ALA A 35 -0.59 3.97 -2.45
N PHE A 36 0.51 3.24 -2.30
CA PHE A 36 1.84 3.66 -2.74
C PHE A 36 1.86 3.95 -4.24
N CYS A 37 1.47 2.97 -5.08
CA CYS A 37 1.51 3.13 -6.54
C CYS A 37 0.64 4.29 -7.04
N LEU A 38 -0.60 4.41 -6.54
CA LEU A 38 -1.51 5.49 -6.91
C LEU A 38 -0.99 6.86 -6.45
N THR A 39 -0.35 6.92 -5.27
CA THR A 39 0.26 8.16 -4.77
C THR A 39 1.46 8.58 -5.61
N VAL A 40 2.32 7.65 -6.03
CA VAL A 40 3.42 7.95 -6.96
C VAL A 40 2.88 8.46 -8.30
N ALA A 41 1.90 7.78 -8.88
CA ALA A 41 1.37 8.11 -10.20
C ALA A 41 0.59 9.44 -10.23
N GLN A 42 -0.28 9.66 -9.22
CA GLN A 42 -1.26 10.75 -9.22
C GLN A 42 -0.89 11.93 -8.30
N GLY A 43 0.06 11.71 -7.39
CA GLY A 43 0.47 12.65 -6.34
C GLY A 43 -0.39 12.56 -5.08
N GLY A 44 0.26 12.77 -3.92
CA GLY A 44 -0.36 12.64 -2.60
C GLY A 44 -1.63 13.46 -2.41
N ARG A 45 -1.63 14.75 -2.79
CA ARG A 45 -2.80 15.64 -2.60
C ARG A 45 -4.09 15.12 -3.25
N ARG A 46 -4.00 14.41 -4.37
CA ARG A 46 -5.17 13.91 -5.12
C ARG A 46 -5.60 12.52 -4.68
N ALA A 47 -4.64 11.64 -4.40
CA ALA A 47 -4.92 10.26 -4.02
C ALA A 47 -5.32 10.13 -2.54
N PHE A 48 -4.72 10.95 -1.66
CA PHE A 48 -4.86 10.82 -0.21
C PHE A 48 -6.30 10.81 0.30
N PRO A 49 -7.22 11.72 -0.09
CA PRO A 49 -8.58 11.71 0.46
C PRO A 49 -9.34 10.42 0.16
N VAL A 50 -9.23 9.91 -1.06
CA VAL A 50 -9.90 8.66 -1.48
C VAL A 50 -9.29 7.45 -0.78
N LEU A 51 -7.96 7.42 -0.66
CA LEU A 51 -7.24 6.35 0.05
C LEU A 51 -7.52 6.37 1.56
N ALA A 52 -7.63 7.54 2.18
CA ALA A 52 -7.97 7.65 3.60
C ALA A 52 -9.38 7.14 3.88
N VAL A 53 -10.37 7.52 3.06
CA VAL A 53 -11.75 7.05 3.20
C VAL A 53 -11.84 5.54 2.99
N THR A 54 -11.22 5.01 1.92
CA THR A 54 -11.25 3.56 1.65
C THR A 54 -10.46 2.75 2.67
N GLY A 55 -9.36 3.29 3.20
CA GLY A 55 -8.63 2.68 4.31
C GLY A 55 -9.44 2.64 5.61
N ALA A 56 -10.17 3.71 5.93
CA ALA A 56 -11.08 3.72 7.08
C ALA A 56 -12.18 2.67 6.96
N LEU A 57 -12.76 2.51 5.76
CA LEU A 57 -13.74 1.44 5.50
C LEU A 57 -13.13 0.05 5.69
N LEU A 58 -11.87 -0.15 5.31
CA LEU A 58 -11.15 -1.40 5.52
C LEU A 58 -10.90 -1.68 7.01
N ASP A 59 -10.53 -0.67 7.80
CA ASP A 59 -10.39 -0.82 9.25
C ASP A 59 -11.74 -1.19 9.91
N LEU A 60 -12.84 -0.57 9.46
CA LEU A 60 -14.20 -0.91 9.91
C LEU A 60 -14.60 -2.34 9.52
N ALA A 61 -14.29 -2.77 8.29
CA ALA A 61 -14.60 -4.12 7.81
C ALA A 61 -13.87 -5.21 8.62
N TYR A 62 -12.65 -4.94 9.05
CA TYR A 62 -11.89 -5.82 9.95
C TYR A 62 -12.24 -5.65 11.43
N ALA A 63 -13.20 -4.77 11.77
CA ALA A 63 -13.56 -4.42 13.14
C ALA A 63 -12.34 -4.11 14.04
N ARG A 64 -11.34 -3.41 13.47
CA ARG A 64 -10.10 -3.14 14.20
C ARG A 64 -10.34 -2.14 15.31
N ALA A 65 -9.82 -2.43 16.50
CA ALA A 65 -9.90 -1.53 17.65
C ALA A 65 -9.15 -0.21 17.42
N PHE A 66 -8.10 -0.23 16.60
CA PHE A 66 -7.32 0.95 16.23
C PHE A 66 -7.32 1.15 14.71
N PRO A 67 -7.56 2.38 14.20
CA PRO A 67 -7.66 2.66 12.76
C PRO A 67 -6.26 2.66 12.12
N THR A 68 -5.75 1.45 11.88
CA THR A 68 -4.38 1.20 11.42
C THR A 68 -4.14 1.77 10.03
N GLN A 69 -5.13 1.70 9.14
CA GLN A 69 -5.01 2.24 7.77
C GLN A 69 -4.97 3.77 7.74
N LEU A 70 -5.68 4.44 8.65
CA LEU A 70 -5.60 5.91 8.77
C LEU A 70 -4.20 6.40 9.16
N VAL A 71 -3.44 5.59 9.89
CA VAL A 71 -2.02 5.87 10.22
C VAL A 71 -1.09 5.42 9.09
N LEU A 72 -1.37 4.26 8.46
CA LEU A 72 -0.51 3.71 7.41
C LEU A 72 -0.53 4.57 6.13
N VAL A 73 -1.69 5.02 5.69
CA VAL A 73 -1.85 5.80 4.43
C VAL A 73 -0.96 7.06 4.39
N PRO A 74 -0.91 7.95 5.42
CA PRO A 74 -0.03 9.11 5.38
C PRO A 74 1.45 8.71 5.38
N ILE A 75 1.86 7.67 6.11
CA ILE A 75 3.25 7.18 6.11
C ILE A 75 3.63 6.69 4.71
N VAL A 76 2.78 5.85 4.11
CA VAL A 76 2.97 5.37 2.74
C VAL A 76 2.99 6.52 1.74
N ALA A 77 2.17 7.54 1.91
CA ALA A 77 2.15 8.71 1.05
C ALA A 77 3.47 9.50 1.11
N VAL A 78 4.10 9.62 2.29
CA VAL A 78 5.43 10.22 2.45
C VAL A 78 6.50 9.39 1.74
N VAL A 79 6.47 8.06 1.92
CA VAL A 79 7.40 7.14 1.24
C VAL A 79 7.22 7.23 -0.29
N ALA A 80 5.98 7.23 -0.77
CA ALA A 80 5.64 7.39 -2.17
C ALA A 80 6.12 8.73 -2.75
N GLU A 81 5.93 9.83 -2.02
CA GLU A 81 6.37 11.15 -2.47
C GLU A 81 7.91 11.26 -2.50
N SER A 82 8.60 10.64 -1.55
CA SER A 82 10.06 10.53 -1.55
C SER A 82 10.55 9.69 -2.74
N TRP A 83 9.93 8.53 -2.97
CA TRP A 83 10.27 7.64 -4.09
C TRP A 83 10.01 8.30 -5.43
N ARG A 84 8.89 9.01 -5.57
CA ARG A 84 8.55 9.77 -6.78
C ARG A 84 9.62 10.79 -7.17
N ARG A 85 10.35 11.35 -6.19
CA ARG A 85 11.39 12.35 -6.40
C ARG A 85 12.75 11.72 -6.77
N HIS A 86 13.12 10.65 -6.08
CA HIS A 86 14.49 10.11 -6.13
C HIS A 86 14.60 8.76 -6.83
N GLY A 87 13.54 7.95 -6.77
CA GLY A 87 13.51 6.57 -7.25
C GLY A 87 13.37 6.44 -8.77
N ASP A 88 13.78 5.29 -9.27
CA ASP A 88 13.49 4.88 -10.64
C ASP A 88 12.10 4.23 -10.68
N CYS A 89 11.17 4.83 -11.44
CA CYS A 89 9.81 4.32 -11.59
C CYS A 89 9.62 3.49 -12.87
N ARG A 90 10.63 3.40 -13.74
CA ARG A 90 10.52 2.74 -15.05
C ARG A 90 10.79 1.24 -14.96
N HIS A 91 11.78 0.86 -14.16
CA HIS A 91 12.20 -0.53 -14.05
C HIS A 91 11.41 -1.25 -12.95
N PRO A 92 10.76 -2.40 -13.24
CA PRO A 92 10.04 -3.18 -12.25
C PRO A 92 10.92 -3.63 -11.09
N LEU A 93 12.15 -4.08 -11.36
CA LEU A 93 13.09 -4.52 -10.32
C LEU A 93 13.47 -3.40 -9.34
N ALA A 94 13.49 -2.14 -9.80
CA ALA A 94 13.72 -1.01 -8.90
C ALA A 94 12.58 -0.84 -7.88
N GLN A 95 11.39 -1.42 -8.13
CA GLN A 95 10.26 -1.37 -7.21
C GLN A 95 10.30 -2.40 -6.08
N ILE A 96 11.26 -3.34 -6.11
CA ILE A 96 11.48 -4.31 -5.03
C ILE A 96 11.77 -3.55 -3.73
N LEU A 97 12.65 -2.55 -3.76
CA LEU A 97 13.04 -1.78 -2.59
C LEU A 97 11.87 -1.02 -1.93
N PRO A 98 11.11 -0.16 -2.64
CA PRO A 98 9.96 0.50 -2.04
C PRO A 98 8.85 -0.50 -1.69
N GLY A 99 8.71 -1.60 -2.44
CA GLY A 99 7.78 -2.68 -2.13
C GLY A 99 8.07 -3.32 -0.78
N SER A 100 9.32 -3.71 -0.54
CA SER A 100 9.77 -4.24 0.76
C SER A 100 9.53 -3.22 1.88
N ALA A 101 9.81 -1.94 1.65
CA ALA A 101 9.60 -0.89 2.65
C ALA A 101 8.11 -0.72 3.00
N VAL A 102 7.23 -0.63 2.00
CA VAL A 102 5.78 -0.52 2.20
C VAL A 102 5.25 -1.75 2.93
N GLY A 103 5.67 -2.95 2.53
CA GLY A 103 5.27 -4.19 3.18
C GLY A 103 5.76 -4.31 4.62
N GLY A 104 7.02 -3.98 4.88
CA GLY A 104 7.60 -3.98 6.22
C GLY A 104 6.91 -2.97 7.15
N ILE A 105 6.67 -1.74 6.68
CA ILE A 105 5.95 -0.71 7.45
C ILE A 105 4.51 -1.17 7.76
N SER A 106 3.81 -1.72 6.76
CA SER A 106 2.45 -2.24 6.94
C SER A 106 2.40 -3.37 7.96
N GLY A 107 3.30 -4.35 7.86
CA GLY A 107 3.38 -5.46 8.81
C GLY A 107 3.75 -5.00 10.21
N ALA A 108 4.72 -4.09 10.34
CA ALA A 108 5.15 -3.54 11.62
C ALA A 108 4.04 -2.76 12.32
N LEU A 109 3.29 -1.91 11.59
CA LEU A 109 2.16 -1.19 12.16
C LEU A 109 1.03 -2.13 12.58
N LEU A 110 0.72 -3.16 11.78
CA LEU A 110 -0.27 -4.16 12.17
C LEU A 110 0.12 -4.87 13.47
N VAL A 111 1.39 -5.27 13.59
CA VAL A 111 1.90 -5.87 14.83
C VAL A 111 1.79 -4.90 16.00
N LEU A 112 2.27 -3.66 15.82
CA LEU A 112 2.37 -2.67 16.88
C LEU A 112 1.01 -2.21 17.40
N LEU A 113 0.06 -1.97 16.49
CA LEU A 113 -1.21 -1.31 16.82
C LEU A 113 -2.35 -2.30 17.06
N VAL A 114 -2.26 -3.52 16.53
CA VAL A 114 -3.35 -4.51 16.62
C VAL A 114 -2.96 -5.74 17.43
N ARG A 115 -1.72 -6.25 17.30
CA ARG A 115 -1.32 -7.52 17.94
C ARG A 115 -0.69 -7.35 19.32
N LEU A 116 0.15 -6.32 19.51
CA LEU A 116 0.85 -6.11 20.77
C LEU A 116 -0.07 -5.69 21.93
N PRO A 117 -1.07 -4.81 21.75
CA PRO A 117 -1.99 -4.45 22.83
C PRO A 117 -2.75 -5.69 23.33
N GLY A 118 -2.54 -6.06 24.59
CA GLY A 118 -3.18 -7.23 25.22
C GLY A 118 -2.41 -8.55 25.09
N SER A 119 -1.19 -8.54 24.54
CA SER A 119 -0.33 -9.74 24.49
C SER A 119 0.60 -9.83 25.70
N SER A 120 0.78 -11.03 26.25
CA SER A 120 1.72 -11.30 27.35
C SER A 120 3.12 -11.55 26.81
N LEU A 121 4.11 -10.70 27.10
CA LEU A 121 5.48 -10.81 26.56
C LEU A 121 6.05 -12.23 26.68
N GLY A 122 6.41 -12.83 25.53
CA GLY A 122 6.96 -14.19 25.44
C GLY A 122 7.60 -14.48 24.08
N TRP A 123 8.43 -15.52 24.01
CA TRP A 123 9.19 -15.88 22.79
C TRP A 123 8.27 -16.23 21.61
N ASP A 124 7.15 -16.88 21.87
CA ASP A 124 6.17 -17.25 20.83
C ASP A 124 5.57 -16.04 20.10
N ILE A 125 5.44 -14.90 20.79
CA ILE A 125 4.90 -13.67 20.20
C ILE A 125 5.93 -13.02 19.28
N LEU A 126 7.22 -13.06 19.64
CA LEU A 126 8.30 -12.58 18.76
C LEU A 126 8.31 -13.38 17.45
N TRP A 127 8.22 -14.70 17.53
CA TRP A 127 8.20 -15.56 16.34
C TRP A 127 6.98 -15.29 15.45
N ARG A 128 5.77 -15.27 16.04
CA ARG A 128 4.52 -15.03 15.29
C ARG A 128 4.49 -13.64 14.65
N ASN A 129 4.93 -12.61 15.38
CA ASN A 129 4.95 -11.24 14.87
C ASN A 129 6.05 -11.05 13.82
N GLY A 130 7.22 -11.65 14.01
CA GLY A 130 8.28 -11.67 13.01
C GLY A 130 7.81 -12.30 11.70
N TRP A 131 7.03 -13.38 11.79
CA TRP A 131 6.44 -14.02 10.62
C TRP A 131 5.46 -13.12 9.86
N ILE A 132 4.61 -12.37 10.58
CA ILE A 132 3.68 -11.39 9.97
C ILE A 132 4.44 -10.30 9.21
N ILE A 133 5.49 -9.75 9.82
CA ILE A 133 6.32 -8.71 9.19
C ILE A 133 7.03 -9.27 7.96
N LEU A 134 7.57 -10.49 8.05
CA LEU A 134 8.23 -11.14 6.93
C LEU A 134 7.27 -11.39 5.76
N GLN A 135 6.09 -11.96 6.03
CA GLN A 135 5.04 -12.16 5.02
C GLN A 135 4.64 -10.84 4.37
N SER A 136 4.44 -9.79 5.17
CA SER A 136 4.05 -8.47 4.66
C SER A 136 5.14 -7.88 3.79
N THR A 137 6.39 -8.01 4.21
CA THR A 137 7.56 -7.52 3.47
C THR A 137 7.66 -8.22 2.12
N ILE A 138 7.67 -9.56 2.09
CA ILE A 138 7.73 -10.35 0.85
C ILE A 138 6.53 -10.03 -0.04
N GLY A 139 5.33 -9.93 0.54
CA GLY A 139 4.12 -9.54 -0.16
C GLY A 139 4.26 -8.19 -0.85
N GLY A 140 4.75 -7.18 -0.14
CA GLY A 140 5.01 -5.85 -0.70
C GLY A 140 6.10 -5.87 -1.79
N THR A 141 7.18 -6.62 -1.59
CA THR A 141 8.28 -6.80 -2.55
C THR A 141 7.79 -7.33 -3.90
N ILE A 142 6.82 -8.25 -3.88
CA ILE A 142 6.25 -8.85 -5.10
C ILE A 142 5.11 -7.98 -5.65
N LEU A 143 4.26 -7.44 -4.79
CA LEU A 143 3.06 -6.72 -5.23
C LEU A 143 3.37 -5.42 -5.93
N VAL A 144 4.26 -4.58 -5.40
CA VAL A 144 4.54 -3.27 -6.02
C VAL A 144 5.05 -3.40 -7.46
N PRO A 145 6.03 -4.26 -7.79
CA PRO A 145 6.46 -4.44 -9.19
C PRO A 145 5.38 -5.06 -10.09
N CYS A 146 4.42 -5.82 -9.56
CA CYS A 146 3.29 -6.35 -10.33
C CYS A 146 2.17 -5.31 -10.53
N LEU A 147 1.88 -4.51 -9.50
CA LEU A 147 0.81 -3.51 -9.51
C LEU A 147 1.15 -2.31 -10.38
N ALA A 148 2.41 -1.85 -10.36
CA ALA A 148 2.84 -0.69 -11.16
C ALA A 148 2.50 -0.82 -12.66
N PRO A 149 2.90 -1.88 -13.39
CA PRO A 149 2.56 -2.05 -14.80
C PRO A 149 1.06 -2.29 -15.03
N LEU A 150 0.38 -2.98 -14.11
CA LEU A 150 -1.06 -3.23 -14.19
C LEU A 150 -1.85 -1.91 -14.13
N LEU A 151 -1.51 -1.06 -13.16
CA LEU A 151 -2.11 0.26 -13.01
C LEU A 151 -1.76 1.19 -14.18
N ASP A 152 -0.54 1.10 -14.72
CA ASP A 152 -0.15 1.87 -15.90
C ASP A 152 -0.91 1.42 -17.15
N ALA A 153 -1.17 0.12 -17.32
CA ALA A 153 -1.97 -0.40 -18.42
C ALA A 153 -3.41 0.13 -18.37
N GLY A 154 -4.03 0.10 -17.19
CA GLY A 154 -5.37 0.67 -16.99
C GLY A 154 -5.41 2.19 -17.13
N GLY A 155 -4.44 2.88 -16.52
CA GLY A 155 -4.30 4.33 -16.59
C GLY A 155 -4.06 4.84 -18.00
N LYS A 156 -3.28 4.13 -18.82
CA LYS A 156 -3.02 4.47 -20.23
C LYS A 156 -4.29 4.45 -21.06
N ARG A 157 -5.18 3.48 -20.86
CA ARG A 157 -6.49 3.40 -21.55
C ARG A 157 -7.39 4.59 -21.22
N LEU A 158 -7.24 5.16 -20.03
CA LEU A 158 -8.04 6.29 -19.53
C LEU A 158 -7.33 7.65 -19.70
N GLY A 159 -6.16 7.70 -20.34
CA GLY A 159 -5.37 8.93 -20.49
C GLY A 159 -4.84 9.52 -19.18
N LEU A 160 -4.71 8.69 -18.13
CA LEU A 160 -4.32 9.13 -16.79
C LEU A 160 -2.79 9.26 -16.63
N PRO A 161 -2.33 10.00 -15.59
CA PRO A 161 -0.93 9.99 -15.18
C PRO A 161 -0.42 8.58 -14.90
N LEU A 162 0.77 8.26 -15.41
CA LEU A 162 1.38 6.93 -15.32
C LEU A 162 2.49 6.93 -14.27
N TYR A 163 2.58 5.83 -13.51
CA TYR A 163 3.62 5.51 -12.56
C TYR A 163 5.01 5.60 -13.21
N ALA A 164 5.22 4.95 -14.36
CA ALA A 164 6.52 4.92 -15.03
C ALA A 164 7.01 6.30 -15.51
N LYS A 165 6.11 7.29 -15.62
CA LYS A 165 6.42 8.67 -16.03
C LYS A 165 6.43 9.66 -14.86
N ALA A 166 6.19 9.21 -13.63
CA ALA A 166 5.99 10.08 -12.48
C ALA A 166 7.19 11.01 -12.21
N ARG A 167 8.43 10.50 -12.29
CA ARG A 167 9.65 11.29 -12.11
C ARG A 167 9.83 12.38 -13.17
N ASN A 168 9.56 12.08 -14.43
CA ASN A 168 9.81 13.00 -15.55
C ASN A 168 8.82 14.17 -15.58
N ARG A 169 7.60 13.98 -15.07
CA ARG A 169 6.57 15.04 -15.05
C ARG A 169 6.89 16.21 -14.13
N ARG A 170 7.85 16.08 -13.20
CA ARG A 170 8.20 17.14 -12.26
C ARG A 170 9.35 18.03 -12.75
N LYS A 171 10.04 17.62 -13.81
CA LYS A 171 11.15 18.38 -14.42
C LYS A 171 10.67 19.38 -15.49
N ASN A 172 9.40 19.27 -15.91
CA ASN A 172 8.71 20.22 -16.77
C ASN A 172 7.75 21.06 -15.94
#